data_AF-A0A1B9I904-F1
#
_entry.id   AF-A0A1B9I904-F1
#
_cell.length_a   1.000
_cell.length_b   1.000
_cell.length_c   1.000
_cell.angle_alpha   90.00
_cell.angle_beta   90.00
_cell.angle_gamma   90.00
#
_symmetry.space_group_name_H-M   'P 1'
#
loop_
_entity.id
_entity.type
_entity.pdbx_description
1 polymer ?
#
loop_
_entity_poly.entity_id
_entity_poly.type
_entity_poly.pdbx_seq_one_letter_code
_entity_poly.pdbx_strand_id
1 'polypeptide(L)'
;MYGVEFDSVSSVLFLADLALRSTLLITFAKRHFINSLEFKMIIPVRCFSCGKVIGNLWDSYLELLAAGVDEGDALDRLQLKRYCCRRMVLTHVDLIEKLLMYNPLSRDR
;
A
#
# COMPACT_ATOMS: atom_id res chain seq x y z
N MET A 1 18.16 -36.02 -33.27
CA MET A 1 18.37 -35.11 -34.44
C MET A 1 17.48 -33.90 -34.18
N TYR A 2 17.96 -32.72 -33.83
CA TYR A 2 19.29 -32.09 -33.84
C TYR A 2 19.47 -31.43 -32.45
N GLY A 3 20.66 -31.32 -31.84
CA GLY A 3 21.70 -30.35 -32.24
C GLY A 3 21.10 -28.94 -32.26
N VAL A 4 21.60 -27.90 -31.58
CA VAL A 4 23.00 -27.50 -31.45
C VAL A 4 23.08 -26.38 -30.39
N GLU A 5 24.14 -26.44 -29.59
CA GLU A 5 24.65 -25.42 -28.65
C GLU A 5 25.51 -24.38 -29.39
N PHE A 6 25.74 -23.22 -28.76
CA PHE A 6 26.75 -22.20 -29.03
C PHE A 6 26.39 -20.90 -29.83
N ASP A 7 26.38 -19.82 -29.04
CA ASP A 7 26.98 -18.48 -29.25
C ASP A 7 26.25 -17.37 -30.02
N SER A 8 25.58 -16.51 -29.25
CA SER A 8 25.42 -15.08 -29.57
C SER A 8 25.35 -14.16 -28.33
N VAL A 9 25.93 -14.57 -27.20
CA VAL A 9 25.70 -13.99 -25.86
C VAL A 9 26.32 -12.59 -25.66
N SER A 10 27.13 -12.06 -26.58
CA SER A 10 27.88 -10.80 -26.35
C SER A 10 27.25 -9.54 -26.98
N SER A 11 26.37 -9.66 -27.98
CA SER A 11 25.76 -8.50 -28.65
C SER A 11 24.45 -8.04 -28.01
N VAL A 12 23.75 -8.96 -27.33
CA VAL A 12 22.46 -8.70 -26.70
C VAL A 12 22.62 -8.00 -25.33
N LEU A 13 23.75 -8.23 -24.64
CA LEU A 13 24.06 -7.56 -23.37
C LEU A 13 24.27 -6.05 -23.52
N PHE A 14 24.83 -5.57 -24.63
CA PHE A 14 25.11 -4.14 -24.82
C PHE A 14 23.86 -3.29 -25.07
N LEU A 15 22.78 -3.90 -25.59
CA LEU A 15 21.49 -3.24 -25.78
C LEU A 15 20.58 -3.34 -24.54
N ALA A 16 20.82 -4.32 -23.65
CA ALA A 16 20.07 -4.48 -22.40
C ALA A 16 20.44 -3.41 -21.34
N ASP A 17 21.67 -2.90 -21.33
CA ASP A 17 22.12 -1.88 -20.37
C ASP A 17 21.60 -0.46 -20.67
N LEU A 18 21.32 -0.12 -21.94
CA LEU A 18 20.81 1.21 -22.31
C LEU A 18 19.30 1.37 -22.03
N ALA A 19 18.54 0.26 -21.99
CA ALA A 19 17.12 0.26 -21.67
C ALA A 19 16.82 0.33 -20.15
N LEU A 20 17.80 0.00 -19.30
CA LEU A 20 17.65 0.02 -17.83
C LEU A 20 17.87 1.42 -17.23
N ARG A 21 18.56 2.33 -17.93
CA ARG A 21 18.80 3.71 -17.46
C ARG A 21 17.66 4.69 -17.72
N SER A 22 16.76 4.40 -18.68
CA SER A 22 15.61 5.26 -19.00
C SER A 22 14.34 4.91 -18.20
N THR A 23 14.20 3.66 -17.73
CA THR A 23 13.07 3.20 -16.91
C THR A 23 13.17 3.63 -15.43
N LEU A 24 14.37 3.93 -14.94
CA LEU A 24 14.61 4.39 -13.56
C LEU A 24 14.13 5.84 -13.31
N LEU A 25 14.16 6.72 -14.31
CA LEU A 25 13.65 8.11 -14.15
C LEU A 25 12.12 8.19 -14.18
N ILE A 26 11.44 7.33 -14.95
CA ILE A 26 9.98 7.30 -15.05
C ILE A 26 9.34 6.67 -13.79
N THR A 27 10.04 5.75 -13.12
CA THR A 27 9.60 5.17 -11.83
C THR A 27 9.87 6.10 -10.64
N PHE A 28 10.90 6.95 -10.69
CA PHE A 28 11.21 7.88 -9.59
C PHE A 28 10.17 9.01 -9.46
N ALA A 29 9.69 9.58 -10.57
CA ALA A 29 8.68 10.64 -10.55
C ALA A 29 7.28 10.16 -10.09
N LYS A 30 6.93 8.88 -10.31
CA LYS A 30 5.64 8.30 -9.91
C LYS A 30 5.56 8.04 -8.39
N ARG A 31 6.70 7.94 -7.70
CA ARG A 31 6.78 7.72 -6.25
C ARG A 31 6.52 9.01 -5.44
N HIS A 32 6.74 10.19 -6.02
CA HIS A 32 6.68 11.46 -5.29
C HIS A 32 5.30 12.15 -5.27
N PHE A 33 4.34 11.70 -6.11
CA PHE A 33 2.98 12.28 -6.19
C PHE A 33 1.95 11.58 -5.30
N ILE A 34 2.22 10.37 -4.79
CA ILE A 34 1.26 9.56 -4.01
C ILE A 34 1.36 9.82 -2.49
N ASN A 35 2.21 10.75 -2.03
CA ASN A 35 2.34 11.10 -0.61
C ASN A 35 1.64 12.40 -0.19
N SER A 36 0.88 13.04 -1.10
CA SER A 36 0.22 14.34 -0.82
C SER A 36 -1.21 14.26 -0.29
N LEU A 37 -1.66 13.09 0.17
CA LEU A 37 -2.91 12.96 0.94
C LEU A 37 -2.60 12.36 2.30
N GLU A 38 -1.95 13.17 3.12
CA GLU A 38 -1.71 12.91 4.53
C GLU A 38 -3.02 13.07 5.32
N PHE A 39 -3.90 12.06 5.27
CA PHE A 39 -4.89 11.86 6.33
C PHE A 39 -4.21 11.05 7.43
N LYS A 40 -3.43 11.77 8.23
CA LYS A 40 -3.05 11.32 9.57
C LYS A 40 -4.33 11.15 10.38
N MET A 41 -4.30 10.10 11.19
CA MET A 41 -5.17 9.81 12.33
C MET A 41 -6.23 8.75 12.08
N ILE A 42 -6.39 7.97 13.14
CA ILE A 42 -7.28 6.85 13.45
C ILE A 42 -8.46 6.63 12.49
N ILE A 43 -8.83 5.36 12.29
CA ILE A 43 -9.97 5.01 11.44
C ILE A 43 -11.21 5.78 11.82
N PRO A 44 -11.94 6.34 10.84
CA PRO A 44 -13.20 7.01 11.12
C PRO A 44 -14.19 6.01 11.73
N VAL A 45 -14.80 6.40 12.86
CA VAL A 45 -15.81 5.57 13.55
C VAL A 45 -16.95 5.16 12.61
N ARG A 46 -17.32 6.05 11.68
CA ARG A 46 -18.40 5.88 10.70
C ARG A 46 -17.92 6.18 9.27
N CYS A 47 -18.46 5.47 8.30
CA CYS A 47 -18.30 5.76 6.87
C CYS A 47 -18.85 7.15 6.51
N PHE A 48 -18.03 8.02 5.89
CA PHE A 48 -18.46 9.38 5.51
C PHE A 48 -19.66 9.43 4.57
N SER A 49 -19.80 8.45 3.67
CA SER A 49 -20.90 8.45 2.70
C SER A 49 -22.15 7.71 3.18
N CYS A 50 -21.98 6.73 4.06
CA CYS A 50 -23.00 5.71 4.30
C CYS A 50 -23.34 5.48 5.76
N GLY A 51 -22.60 6.07 6.70
CA GLY A 51 -22.90 6.01 8.13
C GLY A 51 -22.75 4.64 8.79
N LYS A 52 -22.32 3.59 8.07
CA LYS A 52 -21.99 2.28 8.66
C LYS A 52 -20.84 2.43 9.66
N VAL A 53 -20.91 1.73 10.79
CA VAL A 53 -19.79 1.63 11.74
C VAL A 53 -18.62 0.91 11.07
N ILE A 54 -17.43 1.51 11.14
CA ILE A 54 -16.19 0.93 10.60
C ILE A 54 -15.09 0.84 11.65
N GLY A 55 -15.12 1.69 12.69
CA GLY A 55 -14.07 1.75 13.71
C GLY A 55 -13.77 0.43 14.43
N ASN A 56 -14.74 -0.47 14.54
CA ASN A 56 -14.59 -1.77 15.20
C ASN A 56 -14.07 -2.89 14.30
N LEU A 57 -13.95 -2.66 12.98
CA LEU A 57 -13.62 -3.70 11.99
C LEU A 57 -12.13 -3.75 11.67
N TRP A 58 -11.34 -2.76 12.12
CA TRP A 58 -9.93 -2.65 11.76
C TRP A 58 -9.08 -3.78 12.31
N ASP A 59 -9.24 -4.09 13.60
CA ASP A 59 -8.43 -5.13 14.24
C ASP A 59 -8.70 -6.50 13.61
N SER A 60 -9.98 -6.81 13.35
CA SER A 60 -10.36 -8.02 12.61
C SER A 60 -9.83 -8.05 11.18
N TYR A 61 -9.69 -6.90 10.52
CA TYR A 61 -9.06 -6.81 9.19
C TYR A 61 -7.56 -7.15 9.27
N LEU A 62 -6.84 -6.61 10.26
CA LEU A 62 -5.43 -6.93 10.47
C LEU A 62 -5.20 -8.40 10.83
N GLU A 63 -6.05 -9.00 11.66
CA GLU A 63 -6.01 -10.43 11.99
C GLU A 63 -6.16 -11.31 10.73
N LEU A 64 -7.09 -10.95 9.83
CA LEU A 64 -7.31 -11.67 8.58
C LEU A 64 -6.11 -11.55 7.62
N LEU A 65 -5.50 -10.37 7.54
CA LEU A 65 -4.27 -10.18 6.75
C LEU A 65 -3.08 -10.94 7.34
N ALA A 66 -2.95 -10.96 8.67
CA ALA A 66 -1.92 -11.74 9.36
C ALA A 66 -2.10 -13.25 9.13
N ALA A 67 -3.33 -13.71 8.94
CA ALA A 67 -3.66 -15.09 8.55
C ALA A 67 -3.41 -15.39 7.06
N GLY A 68 -2.99 -14.39 6.25
CA GLY A 68 -2.68 -14.55 4.83
C GLY A 68 -3.91 -14.58 3.91
N VAL A 69 -5.06 -14.06 4.36
CA VAL A 69 -6.25 -13.89 3.52
C VAL A 69 -6.05 -12.72 2.56
N ASP A 70 -6.53 -12.84 1.32
CA ASP A 70 -6.53 -11.74 0.36
C ASP A 70 -7.36 -10.54 0.86
N GLU A 71 -6.93 -9.33 0.53
CA GLU A 71 -7.55 -8.08 0.97
C GLU A 71 -9.03 -7.99 0.55
N GLY A 72 -9.37 -8.47 -0.65
CA GLY A 72 -10.74 -8.48 -1.17
C GLY A 72 -11.64 -9.41 -0.35
N ASP A 73 -11.17 -10.64 -0.12
CA ASP A 73 -11.88 -11.65 0.66
C ASP A 73 -12.03 -11.25 2.13
N ALA A 74 -11.03 -10.59 2.70
CA ALA A 74 -11.07 -10.07 4.06
C ALA A 74 -12.20 -9.02 4.22
N LEU A 75 -12.33 -8.10 3.25
CA LEU A 75 -13.39 -7.09 3.25
C LEU A 75 -14.80 -7.72 3.09
N ASP A 76 -14.90 -8.82 2.35
CA ASP A 76 -16.14 -9.56 2.18
C ASP A 76 -16.56 -10.29 3.46
N ARG A 77 -15.60 -10.89 4.19
CA ARG A 77 -15.84 -11.50 5.51
C ARG A 77 -16.32 -10.47 6.55
N LEU A 78 -15.81 -9.23 6.48
CA LEU A 78 -16.25 -8.10 7.31
C LEU A 78 -17.61 -7.50 6.87
N GLN A 79 -18.28 -8.12 5.89
CA GLN A 79 -19.57 -7.71 5.35
C GLN A 79 -19.59 -6.27 4.78
N LEU A 80 -18.46 -5.80 4.26
CA LEU A 80 -18.33 -4.48 3.66
C LEU A 80 -18.71 -4.51 2.18
N LYS A 81 -20.00 -4.69 1.86
CA LYS A 81 -20.45 -4.84 0.46
C LYS A 81 -20.25 -3.56 -0.38
N ARG A 82 -20.51 -2.38 0.18
CA ARG A 82 -20.46 -1.10 -0.55
C ARG A 82 -19.03 -0.57 -0.67
N TYR A 83 -18.69 -0.06 -1.85
CA TYR A 83 -17.38 0.53 -2.16
C TYR A 83 -17.00 1.69 -1.21
N CYS A 84 -17.98 2.47 -0.75
CA CYS A 84 -17.76 3.58 0.17
C CYS A 84 -17.23 3.15 1.54
N CYS A 85 -17.66 1.97 2.04
CA CYS A 85 -17.10 1.40 3.27
C CYS A 85 -15.70 0.84 3.03
N ARG A 86 -15.52 0.11 1.91
CA ARG A 86 -14.23 -0.52 1.57
C ARG A 86 -13.10 0.51 1.47
N ARG A 87 -13.39 1.67 0.87
CA ARG A 87 -12.42 2.77 0.75
C ARG A 87 -11.86 3.19 2.11
N MET A 88 -12.69 3.25 3.15
CA MET A 88 -12.23 3.71 4.47
C MET A 88 -11.20 2.78 5.10
N VAL A 89 -11.32 1.46 4.86
CA VAL A 89 -10.38 0.46 5.39
C VAL A 89 -9.13 0.38 4.50
N LEU A 90 -9.30 0.35 3.18
CA LEU A 90 -8.19 0.22 2.23
C LEU A 90 -7.21 1.41 2.25
N THR A 91 -7.71 2.63 2.46
CA THR A 91 -6.87 3.84 2.45
C THR A 91 -6.43 4.27 3.84
N HIS A 92 -6.80 3.56 4.90
CA HIS A 92 -6.38 3.93 6.25
C HIS A 92 -4.88 3.63 6.42
N VAL A 93 -4.16 4.63 6.93
CA VAL A 93 -2.76 4.48 7.34
C VAL A 93 -2.70 4.81 8.82
N ASP A 94 -2.36 3.82 9.65
CA ASP A 94 -2.26 4.06 11.08
C ASP A 94 -0.97 4.79 11.44
N LEU A 95 -1.10 6.09 11.68
CA LEU A 95 0.01 6.98 12.03
C LEU A 95 0.05 7.29 13.54
N ILE A 96 -0.90 6.76 14.33
CA ILE A 96 -0.97 7.06 15.77
C ILE A 96 0.22 6.50 16.52
N GLU A 97 0.67 5.28 16.18
CA GLU A 97 1.78 4.61 16.84
C GLU A 97 3.07 5.45 16.78
N LYS A 98 3.29 6.11 15.64
CA LYS A 98 4.45 6.97 15.43
C LYS A 98 4.34 8.31 16.16
N LEU A 99 3.11 8.84 16.31
CA LEU A 99 2.86 10.12 16.99
C LEU A 99 2.97 9.98 18.51
N LEU A 100 2.59 8.84 19.09
CA LEU A 100 2.69 8.57 20.53
C LEU A 100 4.12 8.65 21.06
N MET A 101 5.12 8.49 20.19
CA MET A 101 6.54 8.59 20.54
C MET A 101 7.00 10.05 20.77
N TYR A 102 6.22 11.04 20.35
CA TYR A 102 6.53 12.46 20.53
C TYR A 102 5.81 13.02 21.76
N ASN A 103 6.58 13.38 22.80
CA ASN A 103 6.05 14.11 23.94
C ASN A 103 5.94 15.61 23.58
N PRO A 104 4.75 16.24 23.59
CA PRO A 104 4.64 17.67 23.36
C PRO A 104 5.25 18.49 24.51
N LEU A 105 5.37 17.93 25.72
CA LEU A 105 5.90 18.63 26.89
C LEU A 105 7.43 18.69 26.92
N SER A 106 8.15 17.84 26.19
CA SER A 106 9.61 18.03 26.02
C SER A 106 9.95 19.20 25.08
N ARG A 107 8.93 19.89 24.54
CA ARG A 107 9.07 21.18 23.83
C ARG A 107 9.02 22.30 24.87
N ASP A 108 9.82 22.18 25.93
CA ASP A 108 9.99 23.22 26.92
C ASP A 108 10.94 24.30 26.36
N ARG A 109 10.38 25.50 26.18
CA ARG A 109 11.03 26.83 26.06
C ARG A 109 12.20 27.03 25.10
#